data_AF-A0A455UGC7-F1
#
_entry.id   AF-A0A455UGC7-F1
#
_cell.length_a   1.000
_cell.length_b   1.000
_cell.length_c   1.000
_cell.angle_alpha   90.00
_cell.angle_beta   90.00
_cell.angle_gamma   90.00
#
_symmetry.space_group_name_H-M   'P 1'
#
loop_
_entity.id
_entity.type
_entity.pdbx_description
1 polymer ?
#
loop_
_entity_poly.entity_id
_entity_poly.type
_entity_poly.pdbx_seq_one_letter_code
_entity_poly.pdbx_strand_id
1 'polypeptide(L)'
;MIDLSADFRLRDADEWSRWYDQAHGAPALLEEAVYGLPEMHREKIKTARLIAVPGCYPTAVQLGYLPLLEAGLIAPQQLIADCKSGVTGAGRGAKVGSLLAEASESMKAYGAAGHRHLPEISQGLRDIQQAPVGLTFVPT
;
A
#
# COMPACT_ATOMS: atom_id res chain seq x y z
N MET A 1 11.19 13.93 -8.95
CA MET A 1 9.72 13.95 -8.75
C MET A 1 9.42 13.09 -7.53
N ILE A 2 8.53 13.57 -6.65
CA ILE A 2 7.98 12.78 -5.54
C ILE A 2 6.48 12.66 -5.80
N ASP A 3 6.02 11.47 -6.16
CA ASP A 3 4.64 11.20 -6.50
C ASP A 3 3.88 10.66 -5.29
N LEU A 4 2.85 11.38 -4.85
CA LEU A 4 1.96 10.97 -3.75
C LEU A 4 0.80 10.09 -4.25
N SER A 5 0.61 9.99 -5.56
CA SER A 5 -0.35 9.08 -6.17
C SER A 5 0.12 7.62 -6.04
N ALA A 6 -0.63 6.70 -6.66
CA ALA A 6 -0.31 5.29 -6.66
C ALA A 6 0.24 4.77 -8.00
N ASP A 7 0.48 5.67 -8.96
CA ASP A 7 0.81 5.31 -10.33
C ASP A 7 2.09 4.47 -10.38
N PHE A 8 3.13 4.87 -9.66
CA PHE A 8 4.45 4.21 -9.71
C PHE A 8 4.75 3.26 -8.55
N ARG A 9 3.75 2.88 -7.74
CA ARG A 9 3.97 2.05 -6.54
C ARG A 9 4.10 0.56 -6.85
N LEU A 10 3.33 0.06 -7.82
CA LEU A 10 3.39 -1.32 -8.27
C LEU A 10 4.38 -1.44 -9.42
N ARG A 11 5.28 -2.43 -9.36
CA ARG A 11 6.31 -2.63 -10.39
C ARG A 11 5.79 -3.39 -11.62
N ASP A 12 4.70 -4.13 -11.45
CA ASP A 12 4.03 -4.86 -12.51
C ASP A 12 2.90 -4.01 -13.10
N ALA A 13 3.05 -3.62 -14.37
CA ALA A 13 2.08 -2.81 -15.10
C ALA A 13 0.73 -3.53 -15.31
N ASP A 14 0.73 -4.86 -15.43
CA ASP A 14 -0.47 -5.67 -15.60
C ASP A 14 -1.18 -5.86 -14.26
N GLU A 15 -0.45 -6.03 -13.15
CA GLU A 15 -1.01 -5.97 -11.80
C GLU A 15 -1.64 -4.59 -11.54
N TRP A 16 -0.93 -3.51 -11.85
CA TRP A 16 -1.49 -2.17 -11.73
C TRP A 16 -2.76 -2.02 -12.56
N SER A 17 -2.73 -2.42 -13.84
CA SER A 17 -3.88 -2.24 -14.72
C SER A 17 -5.13 -2.98 -14.22
N ARG A 18 -4.96 -4.15 -13.60
CA ARG A 18 -6.05 -4.92 -12.96
C ARG A 18 -6.69 -4.19 -11.77
N TRP A 19 -5.92 -3.44 -10.98
CA TRP A 19 -6.41 -2.75 -9.78
C TRP A 19 -6.95 -1.34 -10.04
N TYR A 20 -6.50 -0.72 -11.14
CA TYR A 20 -6.85 0.64 -11.53
C TYR A 20 -7.82 0.72 -12.71
N ASP A 21 -8.17 -0.42 -13.32
CA ASP A 21 -9.14 -0.56 -14.41
C ASP A 21 -8.82 0.30 -15.65
N GLN A 22 -7.52 0.44 -15.93
CA GLN A 22 -7.01 1.14 -17.10
C GLN A 22 -5.56 0.69 -17.38
N ALA A 23 -5.09 0.87 -18.61
CA ALA A 23 -3.69 0.62 -18.93
C ALA A 23 -2.78 1.60 -18.18
N HIS A 24 -1.64 1.12 -17.69
CA HIS A 24 -0.64 1.98 -17.06
C HIS A 24 -0.13 3.04 -18.06
N GLY A 25 -0.21 4.31 -17.71
CA GLY A 25 0.08 5.42 -18.64
C GLY A 25 1.56 5.62 -18.95
N ALA A 26 2.46 5.13 -18.09
CA ALA A 26 3.91 5.30 -18.25
C ALA A 26 4.70 4.05 -17.79
N PRO A 27 4.48 2.86 -18.39
CA PRO A 27 5.06 1.60 -17.90
C PRO A 27 6.59 1.61 -17.93
N ALA A 28 7.21 2.30 -18.89
CA ALA A 28 8.67 2.44 -18.99
C ALA A 28 9.30 3.16 -17.78
N LEU A 29 8.54 3.98 -17.03
CA LEU A 29 9.04 4.68 -15.85
C LEU A 29 8.95 3.83 -14.57
N LEU A 30 8.26 2.68 -14.61
CA LEU A 30 8.13 1.79 -13.44
C LEU A 30 9.48 1.26 -12.97
N GLU A 31 10.40 0.98 -13.91
CA GLU A 31 11.76 0.51 -13.60
C GLU A 31 12.63 1.58 -12.92
N GLU A 32 12.36 2.86 -13.19
CA GLU A 32 13.08 3.99 -12.59
C GLU A 32 12.53 4.38 -11.21
N ALA A 33 11.29 4.00 -10.91
CA ALA A 33 10.61 4.40 -9.69
C ALA A 33 11.19 3.70 -8.45
N VAL A 34 11.55 4.50 -7.45
CA VAL A 34 11.95 3.99 -6.13
C VAL A 34 10.77 4.11 -5.18
N TYR A 35 10.37 2.99 -4.59
CA TYR A 35 9.35 2.97 -3.56
C TYR A 35 9.83 3.72 -2.31
N GLY A 36 9.06 4.72 -1.88
CA GLY A 36 9.46 5.73 -0.92
C GLY A 36 9.32 5.32 0.54
N LEU A 37 9.73 4.10 0.91
CA LEU A 37 9.78 3.62 2.30
C LEU A 37 11.24 3.65 2.80
N PRO A 38 11.69 4.71 3.50
CA PRO A 38 13.10 4.92 3.80
C PRO A 38 13.74 3.81 4.63
N GLU A 39 13.00 3.18 5.54
CA GLU A 39 13.47 2.06 6.35
C GLU A 39 14.02 0.92 5.47
N MET A 40 13.46 0.71 4.28
CA MET A 40 13.85 -0.33 3.33
C MET A 40 14.74 0.18 2.19
N HIS A 41 14.57 1.45 1.80
CA HIS A 41 15.08 1.96 0.52
C HIS A 41 15.89 3.25 0.65
N ARG A 42 16.34 3.62 1.86
CA ARG A 42 17.11 4.86 2.14
C ARG A 42 18.18 5.16 1.11
N GLU A 43 19.03 4.19 0.79
CA GLU A 43 20.14 4.40 -0.15
C GLU A 43 19.67 4.63 -1.59
N LYS A 44 18.66 3.88 -2.05
CA LYS A 44 18.07 4.07 -3.39
C LYS A 44 17.37 5.43 -3.51
N ILE A 45 16.69 5.86 -2.45
CA ILE A 45 15.96 7.14 -2.40
C ILE A 45 16.91 8.33 -2.59
N LYS A 46 18.13 8.30 -2.05
CA LYS A 46 19.10 9.43 -2.13
C LYS A 46 19.42 9.85 -3.57
N THR A 47 19.42 8.89 -4.49
CA THR A 47 19.75 9.13 -5.91
C THR A 47 18.53 9.02 -6.83
N ALA A 48 17.33 8.81 -6.29
CA ALA A 48 16.13 8.57 -7.08
C ALA A 48 15.66 9.82 -7.82
N ARG A 49 15.35 9.66 -9.11
CA ARG A 49 14.70 10.72 -9.91
C ARG A 49 13.18 10.69 -9.76
N LEU A 50 12.61 9.53 -9.49
CA LEU A 50 11.19 9.28 -9.29
C LEU A 50 11.00 8.49 -8.00
N ILE A 51 10.31 9.09 -7.03
CA ILE A 51 9.96 8.44 -5.76
C ILE A 51 8.45 8.23 -5.74
N ALA A 52 8.03 6.97 -5.60
CA ALA A 52 6.63 6.60 -5.42
C ALA A 52 6.33 6.55 -3.92
N VAL A 53 5.63 7.56 -3.38
CA VAL A 53 5.32 7.63 -1.95
C VAL A 53 4.35 6.50 -1.61
N PRO A 54 4.67 5.65 -0.61
CA PRO A 54 3.79 4.57 -0.16
C PRO A 54 2.40 5.06 0.26
N GLY A 55 1.42 4.17 0.13
CA GLY A 55 0.12 4.36 0.74
C GLY A 55 0.21 4.35 2.27
N CYS A 56 -0.79 4.95 2.93
CA CYS A 56 -0.84 5.03 4.39
C CYS A 56 -0.92 3.64 5.06
N TYR A 57 -1.84 2.77 4.61
CA TYR A 57 -1.92 1.40 5.11
C TYR A 57 -0.69 0.54 4.74
N PRO A 58 -0.18 0.56 3.49
CA PRO A 58 1.08 -0.07 3.11
C PRO A 58 2.23 0.27 4.05
N THR A 59 2.38 1.55 4.39
CA THR A 59 3.42 2.00 5.34
C THR A 59 3.25 1.32 6.70
N ALA A 60 2.07 1.40 7.30
CA ALA A 60 1.82 0.84 8.63
C ALA A 60 1.99 -0.69 8.65
N VAL A 61 1.47 -1.40 7.64
CA VAL A 61 1.48 -2.87 7.59
C VAL A 61 2.88 -3.40 7.30
N GLN A 62 3.59 -2.81 6.33
CA GLN A 62 4.95 -3.26 6.00
C GLN A 62 5.89 -3.03 7.18
N LEU A 63 5.89 -1.84 7.80
CA LEU A 63 6.73 -1.58 8.97
C LEU A 63 6.35 -2.43 10.19
N GLY A 64 5.05 -2.71 10.38
CA GLY A 64 4.58 -3.57 11.48
C GLY A 64 5.08 -5.02 11.37
N TYR A 65 5.14 -5.56 10.15
CA TYR A 65 5.63 -6.92 9.92
C TYR A 65 7.13 -7.03 9.68
N LEU A 66 7.77 -5.97 9.20
CA LEU A 66 9.17 -5.95 8.76
C LEU A 66 10.12 -6.69 9.72
N PRO A 67 10.26 -6.29 11.00
CA PRO A 67 11.23 -6.93 11.89
C PRO A 67 10.89 -8.39 12.20
N LEU A 68 9.59 -8.75 12.20
CA LEU A 68 9.13 -10.10 12.50
C LEU A 68 9.41 -11.06 11.35
N LEU A 69 9.22 -10.59 10.12
CA LEU A 69 9.52 -11.36 8.91
C LEU A 69 11.04 -11.50 8.70
N GLU A 70 11.81 -10.43 8.85
CA GLU A 70 13.28 -10.47 8.73
C GLU A 70 13.93 -11.41 9.74
N ALA A 71 13.41 -11.44 10.97
CA ALA A 71 13.90 -12.33 12.02
C ALA A 71 13.31 -13.76 11.94
N GLY A 72 12.41 -14.05 11.01
CA GLY A 72 11.78 -15.36 10.85
C GLY A 72 10.91 -15.77 12.06
N LEU A 73 10.31 -14.80 12.76
CA LEU A 73 9.57 -15.02 14.01
C LEU A 73 8.08 -15.33 13.82
N ILE A 74 7.57 -15.17 12.59
CA ILE A 74 6.16 -15.40 12.25
C ILE A 74 6.01 -16.18 10.95
N ALA A 75 4.90 -16.88 10.79
CA ALA A 75 4.58 -17.62 9.57
C ALA A 75 4.05 -16.66 8.48
N PRO A 76 4.72 -16.53 7.32
CA PRO A 76 4.32 -15.56 6.29
C PRO A 76 3.09 -16.00 5.48
N GLN A 77 2.60 -17.23 5.65
CA GLN A 77 1.52 -17.79 4.84
C GLN A 77 0.12 -17.28 5.24
N GLN A 78 -0.05 -16.71 6.44
CA GLN A 78 -1.36 -16.31 6.98
C GLN A 78 -1.27 -15.02 7.81
N LEU A 79 -0.82 -13.94 7.18
CA LEU A 79 -0.81 -12.62 7.79
C LEU A 79 -2.20 -11.99 7.74
N ILE A 80 -2.61 -11.33 8.83
CA ILE A 80 -3.90 -10.65 8.94
C ILE A 80 -3.67 -9.21 9.38
N ALA A 81 -3.98 -8.28 8.48
CA ALA A 81 -3.93 -6.84 8.72
C ALA A 81 -5.35 -6.26 8.79
N ASP A 82 -5.89 -6.15 10.00
CA ASP A 82 -7.13 -5.42 10.28
C ASP A 82 -6.79 -4.01 10.77
N CYS A 83 -6.84 -3.06 9.85
CA CYS A 83 -6.30 -1.71 10.04
C CYS A 83 -7.41 -0.69 10.25
N LYS A 84 -7.19 0.28 11.14
CA LYS A 84 -8.13 1.36 11.45
C LYS A 84 -7.56 2.69 10.98
N SER A 85 -8.37 3.56 10.39
CA SER A 85 -7.96 4.91 10.01
C SER A 85 -9.06 5.94 10.27
N GLY A 86 -8.66 7.20 10.47
CA GLY A 86 -9.60 8.32 10.49
C GLY A 86 -10.10 8.65 9.08
N VAL A 87 -11.24 9.35 9.01
CA VAL A 87 -11.88 9.72 7.73
C VAL A 87 -11.00 10.58 6.80
N THR A 88 -9.95 11.21 7.34
CA THR A 88 -9.00 12.04 6.57
C THR A 88 -8.30 11.25 5.45
N GLY A 89 -8.13 9.92 5.60
CA GLY A 89 -7.58 9.06 4.57
C GLY A 89 -8.45 8.93 3.32
N ALA A 90 -9.76 9.23 3.42
CA ALA A 90 -10.69 9.21 2.27
C ALA A 90 -10.54 10.44 1.35
N GLY A 91 -9.72 11.42 1.73
CA GLY A 91 -9.48 12.66 1.00
C GLY A 91 -10.54 13.74 1.27
N ARG A 92 -10.43 14.86 0.56
CA ARG A 92 -11.31 16.05 0.71
C ARG A 92 -12.50 16.07 -0.26
N GLY A 93 -12.74 14.99 -1.00
CA GLY A 93 -13.87 14.89 -1.92
C GLY A 93 -15.20 14.85 -1.17
N ALA A 94 -16.20 15.60 -1.63
CA ALA A 94 -17.53 15.58 -1.04
C ALA A 94 -18.23 14.26 -1.35
N LYS A 95 -18.32 13.38 -0.35
CA LYS A 95 -19.00 12.08 -0.42
C LYS A 95 -19.92 11.96 0.79
N VAL A 96 -21.15 11.48 0.57
CA VAL A 96 -22.16 11.33 1.64
C VAL A 96 -21.59 10.55 2.82
N GLY A 97 -20.95 9.39 2.56
CA GLY A 97 -20.38 8.55 3.60
C GLY A 97 -19.19 9.13 4.38
N SER A 98 -18.70 10.32 4.02
CA SER A 98 -17.64 11.07 4.71
C SER A 98 -18.15 12.33 5.42
N LEU A 99 -19.45 12.63 5.34
CA LEU A 99 -20.06 13.73 6.09
C LEU A 99 -19.95 13.45 7.60
N LEU A 100 -19.78 14.51 8.40
CA LEU A 100 -19.64 14.38 9.85
C LEU A 100 -20.80 13.58 10.47
N ALA A 101 -22.03 13.86 10.03
CA ALA A 101 -23.23 13.16 10.51
C ALA A 101 -23.25 11.65 10.18
N GLU A 102 -22.52 11.22 9.15
CA GLU A 102 -22.44 9.81 8.71
C GLU A 102 -21.21 9.08 9.28
N ALA A 103 -20.14 9.81 9.55
CA ALA A 103 -18.85 9.25 9.98
C ALA A 103 -18.64 9.34 11.51
N SER A 104 -19.26 10.31 12.19
CA SER A 104 -19.14 10.45 13.65
C SER A 104 -19.81 9.27 14.36
N GLU A 105 -19.23 8.85 15.50
CA GLU A 105 -19.77 7.77 16.34
C GLU A 105 -20.04 6.45 15.60
N SER A 106 -19.31 6.21 14.49
CA SER A 106 -19.47 5.04 13.65
C SER A 106 -18.13 4.45 13.23
N MET A 107 -18.09 3.14 13.01
CA MET A 107 -16.94 2.41 12.51
C MET A 107 -17.43 1.34 11.53
N LYS A 108 -16.84 1.30 10.33
CA LYS A 108 -17.29 0.39 9.26
C LYS A 108 -16.11 -0.12 8.44
N ALA A 109 -16.03 -1.44 8.27
CA ALA A 109 -15.10 -2.02 7.32
C ALA A 109 -15.50 -1.61 5.89
N TYR A 110 -14.51 -1.42 5.03
CA TYR A 110 -14.70 -1.09 3.62
C TYR A 110 -13.67 -1.80 2.76
N GLY A 111 -13.96 -2.02 1.47
CA GLY A 111 -13.01 -2.66 0.55
C GLY A 111 -12.56 -4.06 0.98
N ALA A 112 -13.32 -4.76 1.83
CA ALA A 112 -12.92 -6.06 2.39
C ALA A 112 -12.74 -7.15 1.31
N ALA A 113 -13.53 -7.09 0.22
CA ALA A 113 -13.38 -7.98 -0.93
C ALA A 113 -12.22 -7.59 -1.87
N GLY A 114 -11.66 -6.38 -1.70
CA GLY A 114 -10.61 -5.84 -2.55
C GLY A 114 -10.40 -4.34 -2.29
N HIS A 115 -9.21 -3.99 -1.81
CA HIS A 115 -8.78 -2.60 -1.59
C HIS A 115 -7.47 -2.34 -2.37
N ARG A 116 -7.33 -1.17 -3.01
CA ARG A 116 -6.18 -0.86 -3.90
C ARG A 116 -4.79 -0.89 -3.24
N HIS A 117 -4.74 -0.82 -1.91
CA HIS A 117 -3.50 -1.02 -1.16
C HIS A 117 -3.10 -2.50 -0.97
N LEU A 118 -4.00 -3.46 -1.18
CA LEU A 118 -3.69 -4.89 -1.06
C LEU A 118 -2.50 -5.34 -1.94
N PRO A 119 -2.43 -5.03 -3.25
CA PRO A 119 -1.30 -5.44 -4.08
C PRO A 119 0.00 -4.76 -3.64
N GLU A 120 -0.08 -3.50 -3.19
CA GLU A 120 1.06 -2.73 -2.71
C GLU A 120 1.65 -3.32 -1.42
N ILE A 121 0.79 -3.64 -0.44
CA ILE A 121 1.20 -4.34 0.78
C ILE A 121 1.81 -5.69 0.42
N SER A 122 1.12 -6.47 -0.43
CA SER A 122 1.57 -7.81 -0.79
C SER A 122 2.92 -7.80 -1.51
N GLN A 123 3.14 -6.84 -2.42
CA GLN A 123 4.42 -6.64 -3.08
C GLN A 123 5.54 -6.37 -2.06
N GLY A 124 5.33 -5.42 -1.13
CA GLY A 124 6.34 -5.09 -0.12
C GLY A 124 6.63 -6.24 0.84
N LEU A 125 5.60 -6.97 1.29
CA LEU A 125 5.78 -8.13 2.16
C LEU A 125 6.51 -9.29 1.44
N ARG A 126 6.28 -9.50 0.13
CA ARG A 126 7.07 -10.45 -0.68
C ARG A 126 8.53 -10.03 -0.77
N ASP A 127 8.81 -8.73 -0.91
CA ASP A 127 10.17 -8.21 -0.94
C ASP A 127 10.88 -8.39 0.42
N ILE A 128 10.17 -8.21 1.53
CA ILE A 128 10.74 -8.44 2.87
C ILE A 128 11.02 -9.94 3.09
N GLN A 129 10.05 -10.79 2.77
CA GLN A 129 10.12 -12.24 3.01
C GLN A 129 11.03 -12.97 2.01
N GLN A 130 11.25 -12.41 0.82
CA GLN A 130 11.89 -13.08 -0.33
C GLN A 130 11.18 -14.39 -0.73
N ALA A 131 9.87 -14.49 -0.47
CA ALA A 131 9.02 -15.62 -0.81
C ALA A 131 7.55 -15.18 -0.91
N PRO A 132 6.64 -16.04 -1.43
CA PRO A 132 5.22 -15.78 -1.40
C PRO A 132 4.70 -15.55 0.03
N VAL A 133 3.81 -14.57 0.17
CA VAL A 133 3.14 -14.22 1.44
C VAL A 133 1.63 -14.35 1.26
N GLY A 134 0.95 -14.87 2.27
CA GLY A 134 -0.51 -14.86 2.33
C GLY A 134 -0.96 -13.72 3.23
N LEU A 135 -1.85 -12.86 2.71
CA LEU A 135 -2.32 -11.68 3.41
C LEU A 135 -3.84 -11.55 3.29
N THR A 136 -4.49 -11.39 4.44
CA THR A 136 -5.84 -10.83 4.52
C THR A 136 -5.72 -9.38 5.00
N PHE A 137 -6.27 -8.43 4.22
CA PHE A 137 -6.25 -7.02 4.56
C PHE A 137 -7.67 -6.46 4.60
N VAL A 138 -8.05 -5.90 5.74
CA VAL A 138 -9.36 -5.28 5.94
C VAL A 138 -9.15 -3.88 6.55
N PRO A 139 -9.41 -2.81 5.78
CA PRO A 139 -9.42 -1.47 6.34
C PRO A 139 -10.79 -1.14 6.93
N THR A 140 -10.73 -0.40 8.02
CA THR A 140 -11.86 0.11 8.80
C THR A 140 -11.66 1.59 9.09
#